data_AF-A0A938SRF8-F1
#
_entry.id   AF-A0A938SRF8-F1
#
_cell.length_a   1.000
_cell.length_b   1.000
_cell.length_c   1.000
_cell.angle_alpha   90.00
_cell.angle_beta   90.00
_cell.angle_gamma   90.00
#
_symmetry.space_group_name_H-M   'P 1'
#
loop_
_entity.id
_entity.type
_entity.pdbx_description
1 polymer ?
#
loop_
_entity_poly.entity_id
_entity_poly.type
_entity_poly.pdbx_seq_one_letter_code
_entity_poly.pdbx_strand_id
1 'polypeptide(L)' 'MGVASGPGVWVAGYSNDVFAYLPSARVPREGGYEAGSAVKWGSLPGPFTAGVEERVVAKVFELAPSPLP' A
#
# COMPACT_ATOMS: atom_id res chain seq x y z
N MET A 1 -3.33 32.80 -10.51
CA MET A 1 -2.82 32.37 -9.19
C MET A 1 -2.44 30.90 -9.32
N GLY A 2 -1.18 30.54 -9.09
CA GLY A 2 -0.74 29.14 -9.15
C GLY A 2 -1.13 28.42 -7.87
N VAL A 3 -1.67 27.20 -8.00
CA VAL A 3 -1.84 26.32 -6.84
C VAL A 3 -0.46 25.99 -6.29
N ALA A 4 -0.21 26.28 -5.02
CA ALA A 4 1.01 25.82 -4.37
C ALA A 4 0.94 24.29 -4.29
N SER A 5 1.92 23.59 -4.86
CA SER A 5 2.08 22.16 -4.61
C SER A 5 2.37 21.98 -3.13
N GLY A 6 1.58 21.15 -2.44
CA GLY A 6 1.88 20.73 -1.08
C GLY A 6 3.27 20.08 -0.96
N PRO A 7 3.78 19.88 0.27
CA PRO A 7 5.00 19.13 0.50
C PRO A 7 4.97 17.80 -0.24
N GLY A 8 6.08 17.47 -0.92
CA GLY A 8 6.18 16.22 -1.68
C GLY A 8 6.05 15.00 -0.76
N VAL A 9 5.25 14.02 -1.19
CA VAL A 9 5.09 12.73 -0.49
C VAL A 9 6.18 11.77 -0.96
N TRP A 10 6.86 11.12 -0.02
CA TRP A 10 7.85 10.08 -0.29
C TRP A 10 7.32 8.72 0.17
N VAL A 11 7.49 7.69 -0.66
CA VAL A 11 7.15 6.31 -0.30
C VAL A 11 8.38 5.64 0.31
N ALA A 12 8.33 5.31 1.59
CA ALA A 12 9.39 4.60 2.31
C ALA A 12 8.96 3.15 2.61
N GLY A 13 9.37 2.22 1.75
CA GLY A 13 9.18 0.78 1.99
C GLY A 13 10.04 0.24 3.14
N TYR A 14 9.80 -1.00 3.56
CA TYR A 14 10.58 -1.71 4.59
C TYR A 14 10.77 -0.94 5.90
N SER A 15 9.80 -0.10 6.24
CA SER A 15 9.78 0.67 7.47
C SER A 15 8.96 -0.07 8.51
N ASN A 16 9.49 -0.17 9.73
CA ASN A 16 8.89 -0.85 10.90
C ASN A 16 8.74 -2.38 10.77
N ASP A 17 8.35 -2.92 9.62
CA ASP A 17 8.12 -4.36 9.42
C ASP A 17 8.28 -4.79 7.94
N VAL A 18 8.38 -6.10 7.71
CA VAL A 18 8.48 -6.76 6.39
C VAL A 18 7.57 -7.99 6.35
N PHE A 19 6.28 -7.77 6.11
CA PHE A 19 5.27 -8.84 6.18
C PHE A 19 4.87 -9.40 4.81
N ALA A 20 4.93 -8.60 3.73
CA ALA A 20 4.51 -8.97 2.38
C ALA A 20 4.81 -7.85 1.36
N TYR A 21 4.54 -8.11 0.08
CA TYR A 21 4.28 -7.03 -0.89
C TYR A 21 2.85 -6.54 -0.69
N LEU A 22 2.66 -5.23 -0.57
CA LEU A 22 1.34 -4.61 -0.50
C LEU A 22 0.83 -4.35 -1.93
N PRO A 23 -0.19 -5.09 -2.43
CA PRO A 23 -0.62 -5.00 -3.81
C PRO A 23 -1.75 -3.98 -4.01
N SER A 24 -1.90 -3.48 -5.24
CA SER A 24 -3.16 -2.90 -5.70
C SER A 24 -4.20 -4.00 -5.98
N ALA A 25 -5.48 -3.62 -6.09
CA ALA A 25 -6.56 -4.60 -6.30
C ALA A 25 -6.40 -5.47 -7.57
N ARG A 26 -5.66 -5.00 -8.57
CA ARG A 26 -5.40 -5.72 -9.83
C ARG A 26 -4.47 -6.92 -9.61
N VAL A 27 -3.43 -6.76 -8.81
CA VAL A 27 -2.31 -7.72 -8.69
C VAL A 27 -2.76 -9.10 -8.16
N PRO A 28 -3.63 -9.23 -7.14
CA PRO A 28 -4.14 -10.55 -6.73
C PRO A 28 -4.90 -11.30 -7.83
N ARG A 29 -5.51 -10.58 -8.80
CA ARG A 29 -6.19 -11.19 -9.95
C ARG A 29 -5.23 -11.69 -11.01
N GLU A 30 -4.07 -11.05 -11.13
CA GLU A 30 -3.00 -11.45 -12.05
C GLU A 30 -2.19 -12.63 -11.52
N GLY A 31 -2.09 -12.75 -10.20
CA GLY A 31 -1.26 -13.76 -9.55
C GLY A 31 0.24 -13.42 -9.63
N GLY A 32 1.09 -14.39 -9.27
CA GLY A 32 2.54 -14.23 -9.25
C GLY A 32 3.13 -14.08 -7.85
N TYR A 33 4.39 -13.63 -7.81
CA TYR A 33 5.18 -13.59 -6.59
C TYR A 33 4.65 -12.57 -5.60
N GLU A 34 4.53 -11.33 -6.05
CA GLU A 34 4.04 -10.18 -5.29
C GLU A 34 2.55 -10.30 -4.94
N ALA A 35 1.78 -11.08 -5.71
CA ALA A 35 0.37 -11.30 -5.48
C ALA A 35 0.06 -12.23 -4.31
N GLY A 36 1.02 -13.02 -3.84
CA GLY A 36 0.82 -13.87 -2.66
C GLY A 36 1.78 -15.06 -2.51
N SER A 37 2.51 -15.47 -3.55
CA SER A 37 3.43 -16.61 -3.39
C SER A 37 4.68 -16.24 -2.59
N ALA A 38 5.04 -14.95 -2.51
CA ALA A 38 6.10 -14.43 -1.64
C ALA A 38 5.88 -14.74 -0.15
N VAL A 39 4.63 -14.89 0.29
CA VAL A 39 4.27 -15.16 1.69
C VAL A 39 3.81 -16.58 1.94
N LYS A 40 3.91 -17.48 0.94
CA LYS A 40 3.40 -18.85 1.01
C LYS A 40 3.90 -19.64 2.23
N TRP A 41 5.12 -19.37 2.67
CA TRP A 41 5.78 -20.04 3.79
C TRP A 41 5.97 -19.13 5.01
N GLY A 42 5.35 -17.95 5.01
CA GLY A 42 5.40 -16.99 6.11
C GLY A 42 4.35 -17.26 7.19
N SER A 43 4.41 -16.47 8.26
CA SER A 43 3.51 -16.58 9.42
C SER A 43 2.04 -16.26 9.10
N LEU A 44 1.78 -15.50 8.03
CA LEU A 44 0.45 -15.16 7.54
C LEU A 44 0.34 -15.53 6.06
N PRO A 45 0.14 -16.82 5.74
CA PRO A 45 0.10 -17.28 4.36
C PRO A 45 -1.21 -16.87 3.68
N GLY A 46 -1.09 -16.34 2.47
CA GLY A 46 -2.23 -16.01 1.61
C GLY A 46 -2.13 -14.60 1.00
N PRO A 47 -2.85 -14.34 -0.10
CA PRO A 47 -2.91 -13.01 -0.69
C PRO A 47 -3.68 -12.04 0.20
N PHE A 48 -3.41 -10.74 0.06
CA PHE A 48 -4.30 -9.74 0.62
C PHE A 48 -5.68 -9.76 -0.05
N THR A 49 -6.69 -9.30 0.70
CA THR A 49 -7.99 -8.97 0.12
C THR A 49 -7.85 -7.81 -0.87
N ALA A 50 -8.67 -7.78 -1.92
CA ALA A 50 -8.61 -6.74 -2.96
C ALA A 50 -8.73 -5.29 -2.44
N GLY A 51 -9.31 -5.08 -1.25
CA GLY A 51 -9.49 -3.76 -0.63
C GLY A 51 -8.30 -3.25 0.22
N VAL A 52 -7.13 -3.90 0.15
CA VAL A 52 -6.00 -3.55 1.03
C VAL A 52 -5.37 -2.20 0.70
N GLU A 53 -5.30 -1.85 -0.59
CA GLU A 53 -4.76 -0.59 -1.06
C GLU A 53 -5.59 0.59 -0.54
N GLU A 54 -6.91 0.51 -0.70
CA GLU A 54 -7.86 1.53 -0.25
C GLU A 54 -7.77 1.72 1.26
N ARG A 55 -7.63 0.62 2.03
CA ARG A 55 -7.48 0.68 3.49
C ARG A 55 -6.20 1.41 3.91
N VAL A 56 -5.09 1.14 3.25
CA VAL A 56 -3.80 1.79 3.56
C VAL A 56 -3.84 3.27 3.15
N VAL A 57 -4.32 3.57 1.94
CA VAL A 57 -4.43 4.94 1.43
C VAL A 57 -5.36 5.80 2.30
N ALA A 58 -6.52 5.26 2.70
CA ALA A 58 -7.42 5.96 3.61
C ALA A 58 -6.75 6.29 4.96
N LYS A 59 -5.93 5.37 5.49
CA LYS A 59 -5.19 5.61 6.73
C LYS A 59 -4.09 6.67 6.54
N VAL A 60 -3.42 6.72 5.38
CA VAL A 60 -2.46 7.79 5.08
C VAL A 60 -3.14 9.15 5.13
N PHE A 61 -4.30 9.32 4.50
CA PHE A 61 -5.04 10.59 4.54
C PHE A 61 -5.58 10.93 5.93
N GLU A 62 -5.91 9.94 6.76
CA GLU A 62 -6.30 10.18 8.16
C GLU A 62 -5.12 10.69 9.00
N LEU A 63 -3.94 10.09 8.86
CA LEU A 63 -2.75 10.41 9.67
C LEU A 63 -1.98 11.63 9.17
N ALA A 64 -1.95 11.82 7.86
CA ALA A 64 -1.34 12.94 7.17
C ALA A 64 -2.40 13.55 6.24
N PRO A 65 -3.31 14.38 6.79
CA PRO A 65 -4.30 15.08 5.99
C PRO A 65 -3.62 15.81 4.84
N SER A 66 -4.17 15.65 3.64
CA SER A 66 -3.71 16.39 2.48
C SER A 66 -3.71 17.89 2.79
N PRO A 67 -2.63 18.62 2.51
CA PRO A 67 -2.66 20.08 2.49
C PRO A 67 -3.30 20.63 1.20
N LEU A 68 -3.65 19.77 0.25
CA LEU A 68 -4.39 20.16 -0.96
C LEU A 68 -5.89 20.25 -0.65
N PRO A 69 -6.60 21.26 -1.19
CA PRO A 69 -8.03 21.46 -0.98
C PRO A 69 -8.89 20.31 -1.50
#